data_AF-A0A9D9TDB6-F1
#
_entry.id   AF-A0A9D9TDB6-F1
#
_cell.length_a   1.000
_cell.length_b   1.000
_cell.length_c   1.000
_cell.angle_alpha   90.00
_cell.angle_beta   90.00
_cell.angle_gamma   90.00
#
_symmetry.space_group_name_H-M   'P 1'
#
loop_
_entity.id
_entity.type
_entity.pdbx_description
1 polymer ?
#
loop_
_entity_poly.entity_id
_entity_poly.type
_entity_poly.pdbx_seq_one_letter_code
_entity_poly.pdbx_strand_id
1 'polypeptide(L)' 'MKKSSKRPDKNTQKSLLRINRVTFVLNDKEMNALELCCKRLKVKNKSRFIREVLMSTVINKLEQSSPTLFD' A
#
# COMPACT_ATOMS: atom_id res chain seq x y z
N MET A 1 26.19 -16.59 8.00
CA MET A 1 26.66 -15.20 7.83
C MET A 1 25.47 -14.25 7.99
N LYS A 2 25.41 -13.44 9.06
CA LYS A 2 24.33 -12.46 9.25
C LYS A 2 24.57 -11.29 8.30
N LYS A 3 23.74 -11.11 7.26
CA LYS A 3 23.78 -9.91 6.40
C LYS A 3 23.52 -8.68 7.27
N SER A 4 24.51 -7.81 7.44
CA SER A 4 24.31 -6.52 8.10
C SER A 4 23.41 -5.67 7.19
N SER A 5 22.21 -5.33 7.67
CA SER A 5 21.33 -4.40 6.94
C SER A 5 21.96 -3.00 6.98
N LYS A 6 22.68 -2.64 5.93
CA LYS A 6 23.25 -1.30 5.77
C LYS A 6 22.10 -0.29 5.79
N ARG A 7 22.08 0.62 6.79
CA ARG A 7 21.03 1.63 6.92
C ARG A 7 21.03 2.50 5.65
N PRO A 8 19.87 2.75 5.02
CA PRO A 8 19.82 3.56 3.80
C PRO A 8 20.33 4.98 4.08
N ASP A 9 21.01 5.57 3.09
CA ASP A 9 21.52 6.93 3.14
C ASP A 9 20.39 7.94 3.45
N LYS A 10 20.73 9.05 4.11
CA LYS A 10 19.75 10.08 4.52
C LYS A 10 18.92 10.60 3.35
N ASN A 11 19.50 10.72 2.15
CA ASN A 11 18.75 11.16 0.96
C ASN A 11 17.75 10.11 0.47
N THR A 12 18.12 8.82 0.47
CA THR A 12 17.20 7.73 0.15
C THR A 12 16.05 7.63 1.16
N GLN A 13 16.31 7.94 2.44
CA GLN A 13 15.23 7.95 3.44
C GLN A 13 14.21 9.07 3.21
N LYS A 14 14.65 10.24 2.73
CA LYS A 14 13.75 11.35 2.40
C LYS A 14 12.81 11.03 1.25
N SER A 15 13.28 10.34 0.21
CA SER A 15 12.45 9.98 -0.95
C SER A 15 11.38 8.91 -0.64
N LEU A 16 11.57 8.14 0.43
CA LEU A 16 10.59 7.14 0.89
C LEU A 16 9.50 7.73 1.81
N LEU A 17 9.60 9.02 2.15
CA LEU A 17 8.59 9.68 2.98
C LEU A 17 7.27 9.82 2.23
N ARG A 18 6.19 9.53 2.94
CA ARG A 18 4.82 9.61 2.42
C ARG A 18 4.30 11.03 2.62
N ILE A 19 4.68 11.94 1.74
CA ILE A 19 4.32 13.37 1.83
C ILE A 19 3.04 13.73 1.08
N ASN A 20 2.65 12.93 0.08
CA ASN A 20 1.47 13.18 -0.74
C ASN A 20 0.21 12.73 -0.01
N ARG A 21 -0.77 13.64 0.11
CA ARG A 21 -2.08 13.37 0.74
C ARG A 21 -3.07 12.89 -0.32
N VAL A 22 -3.80 11.84 0.01
CA VAL A 22 -4.88 11.29 -0.83
C VAL A 22 -6.09 11.05 0.07
N THR A 23 -7.27 11.50 -0.37
CA THR A 23 -8.53 11.38 0.37
C THR A 23 -9.57 10.73 -0.53
N PHE A 24 -10.34 9.80 0.04
CA PHE A 24 -11.50 9.20 -0.61
C PHE A 24 -12.70 9.31 0.33
N VAL A 25 -13.89 9.50 -0.24
CA VAL A 25 -15.14 9.48 0.51
C VAL A 25 -15.82 8.15 0.23
N LEU A 26 -16.30 7.50 1.29
CA LEU A 26 -17.00 6.23 1.23
C LEU A 26 -18.45 6.47 1.63
N ASN A 27 -19.39 5.74 1.02
CA ASN A 27 -20.75 5.69 1.53
C ASN A 27 -20.81 4.83 2.81
N ASP A 28 -21.96 4.84 3.49
CA ASP A 28 -22.13 4.14 4.77
C ASP A 28 -21.87 2.63 4.66
N LYS A 29 -22.29 2.01 3.55
CA LYS A 29 -22.11 0.56 3.34
C LYS A 29 -20.63 0.21 3.16
N GLU A 30 -19.92 1.00 2.36
CA GLU A 30 -18.48 0.84 2.13
C GLU A 30 -17.67 1.05 3.41
N MET A 31 -18.02 2.07 4.19
CA MET A 31 -17.37 2.33 5.47
C MET A 31 -17.57 1.15 6.43
N ASN A 32 -18.80 0.69 6.60
CA ASN A 32 -19.11 -0.46 7.45
C ASN A 32 -18.36 -1.74 7.02
N ALA A 33 -18.26 -2.00 5.72
CA ALA A 33 -17.51 -3.12 5.18
C ALA A 33 -16.00 -3.00 5.48
N LEU A 34 -15.43 -1.80 5.32
CA LEU A 34 -14.03 -1.53 5.62
C LEU A 34 -13.72 -1.72 7.12
N GLU A 35 -14.60 -1.24 8.00
CA GLU A 35 -14.45 -1.39 9.44
C GLU A 35 -14.52 -2.85 9.88
N LEU A 36 -15.50 -3.60 9.36
CA LEU A 36 -15.63 -5.03 9.63
C LEU A 36 -14.40 -5.81 9.15
N CYS A 37 -13.89 -5.50 7.97
CA CYS A 37 -12.67 -6.09 7.43
C CYS A 37 -11.47 -5.82 8.35
N CYS A 38 -11.26 -4.55 8.73
CA CYS A 38 -10.20 -4.15 9.65
C CYS A 38 -10.31 -4.87 11.00
N LYS A 39 -11.53 -5.04 11.53
CA LYS A 39 -11.78 -5.75 12.79
C LYS A 39 -11.44 -7.23 12.68
N ARG A 40 -11.90 -7.91 11.62
CA ARG A 40 -11.65 -9.34 11.37
C ARG A 40 -10.16 -9.65 11.22
N LEU A 41 -9.46 -8.81 10.48
CA LEU A 41 -8.02 -8.94 10.23
C LEU A 41 -7.15 -8.36 11.36
N LYS A 42 -7.76 -7.82 12.43
CA LYS A 42 -7.08 -7.18 13.57
C LYS A 42 -6.07 -6.10 13.13
N VAL A 43 -6.47 -5.29 12.15
CA VAL A 43 -5.65 -4.22 11.57
C VAL A 43 -5.38 -3.16 12.63
N LYS A 44 -4.11 -3.03 13.04
CA LYS A 44 -3.67 -2.00 14.00
C LYS A 44 -3.56 -0.60 13.38
N ASN A 45 -3.28 -0.52 12.08
CA ASN A 45 -3.10 0.75 11.36
C ASN A 45 -3.88 0.71 10.04
N LYS A 46 -5.06 1.35 10.04
CA LYS A 46 -5.97 1.41 8.88
C LYS A 46 -5.27 2.02 7.66
N SER A 47 -4.59 3.16 7.81
CA SER A 47 -3.92 3.84 6.70
C SER A 47 -2.82 3.00 6.05
N ARG A 48 -2.05 2.24 6.86
CA ARG A 48 -1.04 1.31 6.35
C ARG A 48 -1.68 0.22 5.52
N PHE A 49 -2.73 -0.41 6.05
CA PHE A 49 -3.45 -1.51 5.41
C PHE A 49 -4.08 -1.06 4.08
N ILE A 50 -4.83 0.04 4.10
CA ILE A 50 -5.47 0.61 2.90
C ILE A 50 -4.43 0.87 1.81
N ARG A 51 -3.30 1.47 2.17
CA ARG A 51 -2.21 1.74 1.21
C ARG A 51 -1.61 0.45 0.64
N GLU A 52 -1.40 -0.58 1.45
CA GLU A 52 -0.87 -1.86 0.99
C GLU A 52 -1.81 -2.51 -0.01
N VAL A 53 -3.10 -2.63 0.33
CA VAL A 53 -4.13 -3.18 -0.57
C VAL A 53 -4.25 -2.37 -1.87
N LEU A 54 -4.30 -1.04 -1.76
CA LEU A 54 -4.40 -0.16 -2.92
C LEU A 54 -3.18 -0.32 -3.85
N MET A 55 -1.97 -0.23 -3.31
CA MET A 55 -0.75 -0.28 -4.12
C MET A 55 -0.54 -1.67 -4.73
N SER A 56 -0.82 -2.75 -3.99
CA SER A 56 -0.81 -4.10 -4.56
C SER A 56 -1.78 -4.23 -5.74
N THR A 57 -2.98 -3.68 -5.62
CA THR A 57 -3.97 -3.71 -6.71
C THR A 57 -3.52 -2.89 -7.91
N VAL A 58 -2.96 -1.69 -7.68
CA VAL A 58 -2.45 -0.81 -8.75
C VAL A 58 -1.30 -1.47 -9.49
N ILE A 59 -0.31 -1.99 -8.78
CA ILE A 59 0.86 -2.65 -9.39
C ILE A 59 0.42 -3.85 -10.21
N ASN A 60 -0.41 -4.74 -9.65
CA ASN A 60 -0.89 -5.93 -10.35
C ASN A 60 -1.66 -5.56 -11.63
N LYS A 61 -2.50 -4.52 -11.59
CA LYS A 61 -3.22 -4.04 -12.78
C LYS A 61 -2.28 -3.48 -13.83
N LEU A 62 -1.26 -2.72 -13.42
CA LEU A 62 -0.25 -2.18 -14.34
C LEU A 62 0.54 -3.29 -15.02
N GLU A 63 0.99 -4.28 -14.25
CA GLU A 63 1.70 -5.46 -14.76
C GLU A 63 0.86 -6.24 -15.78
N GLN A 64 -0.43 -6.44 -15.49
CA GLN A 64 -1.36 -7.12 -16.41
C GLN A 64 -1.66 -6.32 -17.68
N SER A 65 -1.61 -4.99 -17.61
CA SER A 65 -1.90 -4.12 -18.75
C SER A 65 -0.71 -3.85 -19.65
N SER A 66 0.51 -4.17 -19.20
CA SER A 66 1.70 -4.06 -20.02
C SER A 66 1.70 -5.21 -21.03
N PRO A 67 1.91 -4.96 -22.34
CA PRO A 67 2.18 -6.05 -23.27
C PRO A 67 3.36 -6.84 -22.71
N THR A 68 3.21 -8.16 -22.64
CA THR A 68 4.35 -8.97 -22.22
C THR A 68 5.37 -8.91 -23.35
N LEU A 69 6.67 -8.90 -23.02
CA LEU A 69 7.77 -8.73 -23.99
C LEU A 69 7.77 -9.81 -25.09
N PHE A 70 6.94 -10.85 -24.95
CA PHE A 70 6.88 -12.02 -25.81
C PHE A 70 5.47 -12.36 -26.32
N ASP A 71 4.47 -11.50 -26.09
CA ASP A 71 3.15 -11.58 -26.76
C ASP A 71 3.10 -10.66 -27.99
#